data_AF-A0A382I0N8-F1
#
_entry.id   AF-A0A382I0N8-F1
#
_cell.length_a   1.000
_cell.length_b   1.000
_cell.length_c   1.000
_cell.angle_alpha   90.00
_cell.angle_beta   90.00
_cell.angle_gamma   90.00
#
_symmetry.space_group_name_H-M   'P 1'
#
loop_
_entity.id
_entity.type
_entity.pdbx_description
1 polymer ?
#
loop_
_entity_poly.entity_id
_entity_poly.type
_entity_poly.pdbx_seq_one_letter_code
_entity_poly.pdbx_strand_id
1 'polypeptide(L)' 'MSDFKVNLKDNNGKECSVEDIRIFQKHLKLFHSRGVTVHDENGHYFTVDDEFRNKIDQLVIKLSG' A
#
# COMPACT_ATOMS: atom_id res chain seq x y z
N MET A 1 7.84 -1.32 18.73
CA MET A 1 7.96 -0.64 17.42
C MET A 1 7.33 -1.59 16.43
N SER A 2 6.34 -1.15 15.65
CA SER A 2 5.64 -2.06 14.74
C SER A 2 6.56 -2.35 13.54
N ASP A 3 7.12 -3.56 13.46
CA ASP A 3 8.00 -4.03 12.37
C ASP A 3 7.37 -3.99 10.97
N PHE A 4 6.11 -3.56 10.85
CA PHE A 4 5.33 -3.51 9.61
C PHE A 4 5.06 -2.09 9.09
N LYS A 5 5.61 -1.06 9.74
CA LYS A 5 5.49 0.32 9.30
C LYS A 5 6.35 0.56 8.06
N VAL A 6 5.76 1.11 7.00
CA VAL A 6 6.48 1.44 5.75
C VAL A 6 6.13 2.85 5.27
N ASN A 7 7.09 3.48 4.60
CA ASN A 7 6.89 4.75 3.92
C ASN A 7 6.68 4.49 2.42
N LEU A 8 5.51 4.83 1.91
CA LEU A 8 5.18 4.75 0.49
C LEU A 8 5.19 6.15 -0.12
N LYS A 9 5.51 6.25 -1.42
CA LYS A 9 5.32 7.50 -2.15
C LYS A 9 3.97 7.47 -2.85
N ASP A 10 3.20 8.53 -2.68
CA ASP A 10 1.96 8.75 -3.42
C ASP A 10 2.28 9.14 -4.89
N ASN A 11 1.24 9.28 -5.70
CA ASN A 11 1.34 9.67 -7.10
C ASN A 11 2.02 11.05 -7.31
N ASN A 12 1.91 11.95 -6.34
CA ASN A 12 2.60 13.25 -6.34
C ASN A 12 4.02 13.19 -5.76
N GLY A 13 4.51 12.00 -5.42
CA GLY A 13 5.84 11.78 -4.86
C GLY A 13 5.98 12.13 -3.38
N LYS A 14 4.89 12.44 -2.66
CA LYS A 14 4.93 12.71 -1.22
C LYS A 14 4.97 11.40 -0.45
N GLU A 15 5.71 11.42 0.66
CA GLU A 15 5.81 10.28 1.54
C GLU A 15 4.55 10.13 2.40
N CYS A 16 4.03 8.91 2.44
CA CYS A 16 2.88 8.51 3.23
C CYS A 16 3.31 7.38 4.16
N SER A 17 3.13 7.57 5.46
CA SER A 17 3.47 6.57 6.47
C SER A 17 2.31 5.60 6.65
N VAL A 18 2.51 4.34 6.25
CA VAL A 18 1.57 3.25 6.49
C VAL A 18 2.00 2.52 7.76
N GLU A 19 1.19 2.55 8.81
CA GLU A 19 1.55 1.98 10.12
C GLU A 19 1.66 0.46 10.11
N ASP A 20 0.80 -0.23 9.38
CA ASP A 20 0.87 -1.68 9.17
C ASP A 20 0.54 -2.02 7.71
N ILE A 21 1.57 -2.43 6.98
CA ILE A 21 1.45 -2.77 5.56
C ILE A 21 0.51 -3.95 5.30
N ARG A 22 0.28 -4.84 6.28
CA ARG A 22 -0.62 -5.99 6.14
C ARG A 22 -2.07 -5.56 6.19
N ILE A 23 -2.39 -4.57 7.04
CA ILE A 23 -3.72 -3.96 7.09
C ILE A 23 -3.99 -3.25 5.76
N PHE A 24 -3.02 -2.49 5.26
CA PHE A 24 -3.12 -1.83 3.97
C PHE A 24 -3.30 -2.82 2.81
N GLN A 25 -2.49 -3.88 2.74
CA GLN A 25 -2.64 -4.96 1.76
C GLN A 25 -4.05 -5.57 1.79
N LYS A 26 -4.57 -5.86 2.99
CA LYS A 26 -5.93 -6.39 3.15
C LYS A 26 -6.98 -5.42 2.65
N HIS A 27 -6.83 -4.12 2.93
CA HIS A 27 -7.71 -3.09 2.39
C HIS A 27 -7.70 -3.07 0.86
N LEU A 28 -6.51 -3.08 0.24
CA LEU A 28 -6.39 -3.15 -1.22
C LEU A 28 -7.05 -4.41 -1.79
N LYS A 29 -6.89 -5.57 -1.14
CA LYS A 29 -7.53 -6.82 -1.59
C LYS A 29 -9.05 -6.82 -1.45
N LEU A 30 -9.61 -6.04 -0.50
CA LEU A 30 -11.06 -5.96 -0.29
C LEU A 30 -11.73 -4.92 -1.20
N PHE A 31 -11.14 -3.75 -1.35
CA PHE A 31 -11.76 -2.60 -2.04
C PHE A 31 -11.20 -2.35 -3.44
N HIS A 32 -9.96 -2.77 -3.69
CA HIS A 32 -9.21 -2.50 -4.91
C HIS A 32 -8.61 -3.78 -5.49
N SER A 33 -9.39 -4.87 -5.50
CA SER A 33 -8.89 -6.23 -5.79
C SER A 33 -8.44 -6.44 -7.24
N ARG A 34 -9.00 -5.70 -8.20
CA ARG A 34 -8.75 -5.84 -9.64
C ARG A 34 -8.87 -4.49 -10.36
N GLY A 35 -8.27 -4.40 -11.55
CA GLY A 35 -8.31 -3.22 -12.39
C GLY A 35 -7.39 -2.11 -11.89
N VAL A 36 -7.54 -0.91 -12.42
CA VAL A 36 -6.81 0.28 -11.98
C VAL A 36 -7.79 1.18 -11.23
N THR A 37 -7.47 1.50 -9.98
CA THR A 37 -8.33 2.32 -9.11
C THR A 37 -7.50 3.36 -8.37
N VAL A 38 -8.10 4.50 -8.07
CA VAL A 38 -7.46 5.52 -7.22
C VAL A 38 -7.87 5.30 -5.77
N HIS A 39 -6.89 5.18 -4.88
CA HIS A 39 -7.07 5.16 -3.43
C HIS A 39 -6.64 6.50 -2.85
N ASP A 40 -7.44 7.06 -1.95
CA ASP A 40 -7.08 8.24 -1.16
C ASP A 40 -6.83 7.82 0.29
N GLU A 41 -5.69 8.23 0.84
CA GLU A 41 -5.31 7.99 2.21
C GLU A 41 -4.79 9.29 2.83
N ASN A 42 -5.61 9.94 3.67
CA ASN A 42 -5.25 11.20 4.33
C ASN A 42 -4.74 12.30 3.35
N GLY A 43 -5.32 12.38 2.14
CA GLY A 43 -4.91 13.33 1.10
C GLY A 43 -3.72 12.89 0.25
N HIS A 44 -3.27 11.64 0.39
CA HIS A 44 -2.30 10.99 -0.48
C HIS A 44 -3.01 10.07 -1.47
N TYR A 45 -2.76 10.28 -2.77
CA TYR A 45 -3.41 9.52 -3.83
C TYR A 45 -2.49 8.40 -4.32
N PHE A 46 -3.02 7.19 -4.40
CA PHE A 46 -2.33 6.04 -4.95
C PHE A 46 -3.08 5.51 -6.15
N THR A 47 -2.37 5.33 -7.26
CA THR A 47 -2.86 4.48 -8.35
C THR A 47 -2.61 3.03 -7.96
N VAL A 48 -3.69 2.31 -7.67
CA VAL A 48 -3.65 0.89 -7.33
C VAL A 48 -3.90 0.10 -8.60
N ASP A 49 -2.81 -0.27 -9.26
CA ASP A 49 -2.76 -1.23 -10.35
C ASP A 49 -2.12 -2.55 -9.90
N ASP A 50 -1.96 -3.51 -10.82
CA ASP A 50 -1.42 -4.83 -10.51
C ASP A 50 0.06 -4.80 -10.07
N GLU A 51 0.87 -3.88 -10.60
CA GLU A 51 2.25 -3.67 -10.17
C GLU A 51 2.28 -3.13 -8.74
N PHE A 52 1.43 -2.16 -8.43
CA PHE A 52 1.31 -1.63 -7.08
C PHE A 52 0.90 -2.72 -6.09
N ARG A 53 -0.13 -3.53 -6.41
CA ARG A 53 -0.54 -4.68 -5.57
C ARG A 53 0.60 -5.65 -5.33
N ASN A 54 1.35 -6.00 -6.37
CA ASN A 54 2.49 -6.91 -6.27
C ASN A 54 3.60 -6.33 -5.37
N LYS A 55 3.90 -5.04 -5.51
CA LYS A 55 4.87 -4.33 -4.65
C LYS A 55 4.48 -4.40 -3.18
N ILE A 56 3.20 -4.21 -2.86
CA ILE A 56 2.69 -4.31 -1.49
C ILE A 56 2.79 -5.74 -0.97
N ASP A 57 2.46 -6.75 -1.78
CA ASP A 57 2.62 -8.17 -1.43
C ASP A 57 4.09 -8.52 -1.11
N GLN A 58 5.04 -8.06 -1.93
CA GLN A 58 6.48 -8.23 -1.70
C GLN A 58 6.96 -7.56 -0.41
N LEU A 59 6.47 -6.37 -0.09
CA LEU A 59 6.78 -5.69 1.17
C LEU A 59 6.27 -6.47 2.38
N VAL A 60 5.05 -7.00 2.31
CA VAL A 60 4.48 -7.85 3.37
C VAL A 60 5.32 -9.11 3.57
N ILE A 61 5.71 -9.80 2.49
CA ILE A 61 6.55 -11.00 2.56
C ILE A 61 7.91 -10.67 3.20
N LYS A 62 8.56 -9.60 2.74
CA LYS A 62 9.88 -9.18 3.23
C LYS A 62 9.90 -8.85 4.72
N LEU A 63 8.82 -8.30 5.25
CA LEU A 63 8.71 -7.90 6.66
C LEU A 63 8.18 -9.03 7.57
N SER A 64 7.66 -10.10 6.97
CA SER A 64 7.14 -11.26 7.71
C SER A 64 8.11 -12.44 7.76
N GLY A 65 9.25 -12.34 7.06
CA GLY A 65 10.28 -13.38 6.98
C GLY A 65 11.58 -13.03 7.70
#